data_AF-A0A929G8R6-F1
#
_entry.id   AF-A0A929G8R6-F1
#
_cell.length_a   1.000
_cell.length_b   1.000
_cell.length_c   1.000
_cell.angle_alpha   90.00
_cell.angle_beta   90.00
_cell.angle_gamma   90.00
#
_symmetry.space_group_name_H-M   'P 1'
#
loop_
_entity.id
_entity.type
_entity.pdbx_description
1 polymer ?
#
loop_
_entity_poly.entity_id
_entity_poly.type
_entity_poly.pdbx_seq_one_letter_code
_entity_poly.pdbx_strand_id
1 'polypeptide(L)'
;MEFPVSDSRPKRWWDWPAVLLLIAAISITATRLNATSWTNELNLVQTVAFLGVVAGLALGKSTFSPRLVRFFAFVYGAFVVVWRFGLTLGQGVLWPERMISMGNRMLIILDQIFQQKPVTDNLFFNLLMASLFWTLSFYAGYSLTRHGNPWRAIIPAGFSMIIIQAYDPFLPGWTWFLAGFIFLALLLVARLHFVKLQYRWKNNGTYLPPYVGLDSLRLGLITTVILVLFAWTVPAVASAVPQAEQVW
;
A
#
# COMPACT_ATOMS: atom_id res chain seq x y z
N MET A 1 28.13 -26.94 30.36
CA MET A 1 27.35 -25.71 30.12
C MET A 1 26.61 -25.90 28.81
N GLU A 2 25.35 -26.34 28.88
CA GLU A 2 24.51 -26.49 27.70
C GLU A 2 23.93 -25.13 27.34
N PHE A 3 24.25 -24.64 26.14
CA PHE A 3 23.63 -23.44 25.59
C PHE A 3 22.17 -23.77 25.27
N PRO A 4 21.18 -22.97 25.72
CA PRO A 4 19.79 -23.23 25.37
C PRO A 4 19.61 -23.07 23.86
N VAL A 5 19.08 -24.12 23.23
CA VAL A 5 18.65 -24.15 21.84
C VAL A 5 17.71 -22.96 21.60
N SER A 6 18.10 -22.06 20.69
CA SER A 6 17.33 -20.86 20.38
C SER A 6 15.97 -21.24 19.81
N ASP A 7 14.93 -20.59 20.34
CA ASP A 7 13.52 -20.78 20.05
C ASP A 7 13.26 -20.83 18.52
N SER A 8 12.78 -21.95 18.00
CA SER A 8 12.57 -22.23 16.56
C SER A 8 11.40 -21.46 15.93
N ARG A 9 10.87 -20.45 16.63
CA ARG A 9 9.70 -19.69 16.20
C ARG A 9 10.09 -18.75 15.04
N PRO A 10 9.33 -18.72 13.94
CA PRO A 10 9.58 -17.78 12.85
C PRO A 10 9.44 -16.36 13.38
N LYS A 11 10.59 -15.69 13.48
CA LYS A 11 10.70 -14.36 14.07
C LYS A 11 9.85 -13.34 13.28
N ARG A 12 8.82 -12.80 13.93
CA ARG A 12 7.92 -11.78 13.34
C ARG A 12 8.46 -10.38 13.60
N TRP A 13 8.44 -9.54 12.58
CA TRP A 13 8.98 -8.19 12.58
C TRP A 13 7.87 -7.17 12.86
N TRP A 14 7.27 -7.24 14.06
CA TRP A 14 6.22 -6.30 14.44
C TRP A 14 6.82 -5.03 15.04
N ASP A 15 6.50 -3.89 14.43
CA ASP A 15 6.89 -2.55 14.89
C ASP A 15 5.74 -1.57 14.62
N TRP A 16 5.20 -0.94 15.67
CA TRP A 16 4.04 -0.06 15.55
C TRP A 16 4.29 1.15 14.64
N PRO A 17 5.43 1.85 14.74
CA PRO A 17 5.74 2.92 13.78
C PRO A 17 5.81 2.46 12.33
N ALA A 18 6.47 1.34 12.04
CA ALA A 18 6.53 0.80 10.68
C ALA A 18 5.12 0.44 10.16
N VAL A 19 4.25 -0.09 11.02
CA VAL A 19 2.85 -0.37 10.70
C VAL A 19 2.09 0.90 10.32
N LEU A 20 2.21 1.96 11.12
CA LEU A 20 1.54 3.24 10.85
C LEU A 20 2.05 3.89 9.56
N LEU A 21 3.37 3.88 9.33
CA LEU A 21 3.97 4.38 8.10
C LEU A 21 3.47 3.62 6.87
N LEU A 22 3.35 2.30 6.95
CA LEU A 22 2.82 1.50 5.85
C LEU A 22 1.35 1.80 5.57
N ILE A 23 0.51 1.88 6.61
CA ILE A 23 -0.91 2.24 6.46
C ILE A 23 -1.02 3.61 5.80
N ALA A 24 -0.26 4.60 6.27
CA ALA A 24 -0.25 5.93 5.66
C ALA A 24 0.19 5.89 4.19
N ALA A 25 1.25 5.15 3.85
CA ALA A 25 1.76 5.06 2.48
C ALA A 25 0.73 4.46 1.52
N ILE A 26 0.10 3.35 1.91
CA ILE A 26 -0.94 2.70 1.11
C ILE A 26 -2.19 3.57 1.00
N SER A 27 -2.60 4.25 2.07
CA SER A 27 -3.71 5.19 2.04
C SER A 27 -3.45 6.34 1.07
N ILE A 28 -2.24 6.90 1.03
CA ILE A 28 -1.87 7.93 0.04
C ILE A 28 -1.98 7.40 -1.39
N THR A 29 -1.48 6.19 -1.65
CA THR A 29 -1.59 5.57 -2.99
C THR A 29 -3.04 5.34 -3.40
N ALA A 30 -3.90 4.89 -2.49
CA ALA A 30 -5.31 4.66 -2.78
C ALA A 30 -6.10 5.98 -2.95
N THR A 31 -5.77 7.00 -2.16
CA THR A 31 -6.33 8.35 -2.32
C THR A 31 -5.91 8.96 -3.66
N ARG A 32 -4.67 8.70 -4.11
CA ARG A 32 -4.21 9.15 -5.42
C ARG A 32 -5.03 8.57 -6.56
N LEU A 33 -5.43 7.29 -6.47
CA LEU A 33 -6.34 6.68 -7.45
C LEU A 33 -7.71 7.36 -7.42
N ASN A 34 -8.28 7.60 -6.25
CA ASN A 34 -9.59 8.26 -6.18
C ASN A 34 -9.55 9.70 -6.71
N ALA A 35 -8.42 10.41 -6.54
CA ALA A 35 -8.24 11.77 -7.01
C ALA A 35 -8.25 11.88 -8.54
N THR A 36 -7.98 10.79 -9.29
CA THR A 36 -8.04 10.82 -10.76
C THR A 36 -9.46 11.05 -11.28
N SER A 37 -10.48 10.73 -10.46
CA SER A 37 -11.89 10.76 -10.87
C SER A 37 -12.16 10.02 -12.18
N TRP A 38 -11.36 8.99 -12.51
CA TRP A 38 -11.52 8.23 -13.76
C TRP A 38 -12.90 7.58 -13.89
N THR A 39 -13.49 7.18 -12.76
CA THR A 39 -14.83 6.62 -12.68
C THR A 39 -15.51 7.02 -11.36
N ASN A 40 -16.84 6.89 -11.32
CA ASN A 40 -17.61 7.11 -10.10
C ASN A 40 -17.32 6.02 -9.07
N GLU A 41 -17.44 6.36 -7.78
CA GLU A 41 -17.29 5.44 -6.64
C GLU A 41 -15.88 4.85 -6.42
N LEU A 42 -14.81 5.48 -6.94
CA LEU A 42 -13.43 5.02 -6.67
C LEU A 42 -13.02 5.12 -5.19
N ASN A 43 -13.76 5.87 -4.38
CA ASN A 43 -13.58 5.95 -2.93
C ASN A 43 -13.68 4.58 -2.25
N LEU A 44 -14.41 3.61 -2.83
CA LEU A 44 -14.49 2.24 -2.30
C LEU A 44 -13.12 1.57 -2.27
N VAL A 45 -12.25 1.87 -3.25
CA VAL A 45 -10.90 1.30 -3.35
C VAL A 45 -10.03 1.71 -2.16
N GLN A 46 -10.21 2.93 -1.63
CA GLN A 46 -9.50 3.38 -0.42
C GLN A 46 -9.83 2.50 0.78
N THR A 47 -11.11 2.18 0.98
CA THR A 47 -11.55 1.31 2.08
C THR A 47 -11.02 -0.11 1.89
N VAL A 48 -11.09 -0.63 0.66
CA VAL A 48 -10.56 -1.97 0.33
C VAL A 48 -9.05 -2.05 0.58
N ALA A 49 -8.30 -1.03 0.16
CA ALA A 49 -6.85 -0.94 0.38
C ALA A 49 -6.52 -0.93 1.89
N PHE A 50 -7.19 -0.07 2.67
CA PHE A 50 -7.01 0.00 4.11
C PHE A 50 -7.25 -1.35 4.79
N LEU A 51 -8.40 -1.99 4.49
CA LEU A 51 -8.72 -3.32 5.03
C LEU A 51 -7.73 -4.38 4.56
N GLY A 52 -7.25 -4.28 3.32
CA GLY A 52 -6.20 -5.15 2.77
C GLY A 52 -4.90 -5.05 3.56
N VAL A 53 -4.43 -3.84 3.88
CA VAL A 53 -3.23 -3.65 4.72
C VAL A 53 -3.44 -4.26 6.10
N VAL A 54 -4.57 -3.97 6.75
CA VAL A 54 -4.87 -4.49 8.09
C VAL A 54 -4.90 -6.02 8.09
N ALA A 55 -5.57 -6.63 7.11
CA ALA A 55 -5.60 -8.09 6.95
C ALA A 55 -4.21 -8.66 6.67
N GLY A 56 -3.42 -8.01 5.81
CA GLY A 56 -2.05 -8.39 5.51
C GLY A 56 -1.14 -8.35 6.73
N LEU A 57 -1.24 -7.29 7.55
CA LEU A 57 -0.51 -7.14 8.80
C LEU A 57 -0.91 -8.22 9.81
N ALA A 58 -2.21 -8.48 9.98
CA ALA A 58 -2.72 -9.48 10.90
C ALA A 58 -2.27 -10.90 10.51
N LEU A 59 -2.47 -11.29 9.26
CA LEU A 59 -2.04 -12.62 8.77
C LEU A 59 -0.52 -12.74 8.67
N GLY A 60 0.18 -11.64 8.39
CA GLY A 60 1.63 -11.58 8.41
C GLY A 60 2.23 -11.63 9.81
N LYS A 61 1.48 -11.30 10.87
CA LYS A 61 1.84 -11.57 12.27
C LYS A 61 1.50 -13.01 12.69
N SER A 62 0.42 -13.59 12.14
CA SER A 62 -0.09 -14.93 12.50
C SER A 62 0.88 -16.08 12.20
N THR A 63 0.78 -17.19 12.92
CA THR A 63 1.61 -18.40 12.73
C THR A 63 1.25 -19.24 11.49
N PHE A 64 0.19 -18.87 10.76
CA PHE A 64 -0.31 -19.66 9.63
C PHE A 64 0.72 -19.94 8.53
N SER A 65 0.56 -21.04 7.80
CA SER A 65 1.41 -21.37 6.66
C SER A 65 1.14 -20.40 5.48
N PRO A 66 2.12 -20.16 4.59
CA PRO A 66 1.92 -19.27 3.43
C PRO A 66 0.75 -19.68 2.51
N ARG A 67 0.41 -20.98 2.45
CA ARG A 67 -0.75 -21.48 1.69
C ARG A 67 -2.07 -21.02 2.31
N LEU A 68 -2.22 -21.19 3.62
CA LEU A 68 -3.39 -20.74 4.38
C LEU A 68 -3.54 -19.21 4.31
N VAL A 69 -2.44 -18.47 4.40
CA VAL A 69 -2.48 -17.01 4.28
C VAL A 69 -3.01 -16.58 2.91
N ARG A 70 -2.57 -17.23 1.82
CA ARG A 70 -3.10 -16.93 0.47
C ARG A 70 -4.58 -17.29 0.33
N PHE A 71 -5.01 -18.40 0.93
CA PHE A 71 -6.42 -18.77 0.95
C PHE A 71 -7.27 -17.73 1.69
N PHE A 72 -6.86 -17.32 2.89
CA PHE A 72 -7.55 -16.26 3.63
C PHE A 72 -7.51 -14.91 2.91
N ALA A 73 -6.40 -14.57 2.26
CA ALA A 73 -6.30 -13.35 1.45
C ALA A 73 -7.33 -13.35 0.32
N PHE A 74 -7.56 -14.49 -0.33
CA PHE A 74 -8.56 -14.63 -1.37
C PHE A 74 -9.97 -14.53 -0.81
N VAL A 75 -10.30 -15.30 0.23
CA VAL A 75 -11.65 -15.31 0.83
C VAL A 75 -12.03 -13.95 1.40
N TYR A 76 -11.13 -13.33 2.19
CA TYR A 76 -11.37 -12.00 2.74
C TYR A 76 -11.41 -10.93 1.66
N GLY A 77 -10.59 -11.05 0.60
CA GLY A 77 -10.62 -10.12 -0.52
C GLY A 77 -11.93 -10.17 -1.29
N ALA A 78 -12.36 -11.37 -1.68
CA ALA A 78 -13.65 -11.58 -2.34
C ALA A 78 -14.80 -11.02 -1.50
N PHE A 79 -14.81 -11.32 -0.20
CA PHE A 79 -15.82 -10.80 0.72
C PHE A 79 -15.79 -9.27 0.81
N VAL A 80 -14.63 -8.66 1.07
CA VAL A 80 -14.49 -7.21 1.25
C VAL A 80 -14.85 -6.45 -0.02
N VAL A 81 -14.39 -6.91 -1.19
CA VAL A 81 -14.71 -6.28 -2.46
C VAL A 81 -16.22 -6.34 -2.70
N VAL A 82 -16.83 -7.53 -2.67
CA VAL A 82 -18.27 -7.69 -2.90
C VAL A 82 -19.10 -6.91 -1.88
N TRP A 83 -18.71 -6.92 -0.60
CA TRP A 83 -19.38 -6.15 0.45
C TRP A 83 -19.32 -4.64 0.16
N ARG A 84 -18.14 -4.10 -0.20
CA ARG A 84 -17.98 -2.68 -0.51
C ARG A 84 -18.76 -2.24 -1.74
N PHE A 85 -18.84 -3.07 -2.77
CA PHE A 85 -19.70 -2.82 -3.93
C PHE A 85 -21.18 -2.92 -3.57
N GLY A 86 -21.55 -3.90 -2.76
CA GLY A 86 -22.92 -4.03 -2.29
C GLY A 86 -23.39 -2.75 -1.62
N LEU A 87 -22.55 -2.10 -0.80
CA LEU A 87 -22.88 -0.85 -0.10
C LEU A 87 -23.09 0.37 -1.01
N THR A 88 -22.67 0.34 -2.28
CA THR A 88 -22.96 1.44 -3.23
C THR A 88 -24.38 1.36 -3.79
N LEU A 89 -25.04 0.21 -3.67
CA LEU A 89 -26.45 0.05 -3.99
C LEU A 89 -27.31 0.66 -2.87
N GLY A 90 -28.38 1.37 -3.26
CA GLY A 90 -29.18 2.24 -2.40
C GLY A 90 -29.61 1.65 -1.05
N GLN A 91 -29.88 2.52 -0.08
CA GLN A 91 -30.37 2.12 1.24
C GLN A 91 -31.75 1.47 1.11
N GLY A 92 -31.94 0.28 1.70
CA GLY A 92 -33.20 -0.48 1.64
C GLY A 92 -33.21 -1.70 0.71
N VAL A 93 -32.23 -1.84 -0.19
CA VAL A 93 -32.12 -3.04 -1.06
C VAL A 93 -31.59 -4.24 -0.27
N LEU A 94 -32.27 -5.39 -0.37
CA LEU A 94 -31.87 -6.63 0.30
C LEU A 94 -30.57 -7.20 -0.28
N TRP A 95 -29.77 -7.87 0.54
CA TRP A 95 -28.48 -8.45 0.09
C TRP A 95 -28.59 -9.41 -1.11
N PRO A 96 -29.59 -10.32 -1.20
CA PRO A 96 -29.77 -11.15 -2.38
C PRO A 96 -29.97 -10.33 -3.67
N GLU A 97 -30.77 -9.27 -3.61
CA GLU A 97 -31.02 -8.37 -4.74
C GLU A 97 -29.75 -7.63 -5.14
N ARG A 98 -28.93 -7.21 -4.17
CA ARG A 98 -27.60 -6.61 -4.43
C ARG A 98 -26.72 -7.58 -5.22
N MET A 99 -26.64 -8.84 -4.80
CA MET A 99 -25.83 -9.87 -5.46
C MET A 99 -26.30 -10.15 -6.88
N ILE A 100 -27.61 -10.29 -7.09
CA ILE A 100 -28.21 -10.50 -8.41
C ILE A 100 -27.93 -9.29 -9.32
N SER A 101 -28.12 -8.07 -8.81
CA SER A 101 -27.84 -6.84 -9.56
C SER A 101 -26.38 -6.75 -10.01
N MET A 102 -25.44 -6.97 -9.09
CA MET A 102 -24.01 -6.98 -9.42
C MET A 102 -23.64 -8.08 -10.41
N GLY A 103 -24.20 -9.28 -10.24
CA GLY A 103 -23.98 -10.41 -11.16
C GLY A 103 -24.48 -10.11 -12.57
N ASN A 104 -25.71 -9.61 -12.69
CA ASN A 104 -26.29 -9.26 -13.99
C ASN A 104 -25.51 -8.14 -14.69
N ARG A 105 -25.11 -7.09 -13.95
CA ARG A 105 -24.26 -6.03 -14.50
C ARG A 105 -22.93 -6.58 -15.00
N MET A 106 -22.28 -7.47 -14.24
CA MET A 106 -21.04 -8.09 -14.66
C MET A 106 -21.20 -8.93 -15.93
N LEU A 107 -22.28 -9.71 -16.05
CA LEU A 107 -22.57 -10.49 -17.26
C LEU A 107 -22.78 -9.59 -18.48
N ILE A 108 -23.52 -8.49 -18.33
CA ILE A 108 -23.73 -7.51 -19.41
C ILE A 108 -22.41 -6.88 -19.84
N ILE A 109 -21.54 -6.52 -18.88
CA ILE A 109 -20.23 -5.92 -19.20
C ILE A 109 -19.34 -6.92 -19.94
N LEU A 110 -19.31 -8.19 -19.50
CA LEU A 110 -18.54 -9.23 -20.18
C LEU A 110 -19.04 -9.41 -21.63
N ASP A 111 -20.35 -9.43 -21.84
CA ASP A 111 -20.94 -9.49 -23.18
C ASP A 111 -20.55 -8.28 -24.05
N GLN A 112 -20.59 -7.07 -23.50
CA GLN A 112 -20.14 -5.85 -24.19
C GLN A 112 -18.66 -5.93 -24.60
N ILE A 113 -17.79 -6.44 -23.72
CA ILE A 113 -16.35 -6.61 -24.01
C ILE A 113 -16.16 -7.62 -25.15
N PHE A 114 -16.83 -8.77 -25.13
CA PHE A 114 -16.72 -9.79 -26.18
C PHE A 114 -17.24 -9.29 -27.53
N GLN A 115 -18.27 -8.45 -27.52
CA GLN A 115 -18.83 -7.82 -28.73
C GLN A 115 -18.09 -6.55 -29.16
N GLN A 116 -16.99 -6.19 -28.48
CA GLN A 116 -16.22 -4.95 -28.73
C GLN A 116 -17.08 -3.68 -28.68
N LYS A 117 -18.14 -3.70 -27.88
CA LYS A 117 -19.01 -2.56 -27.64
C LYS A 117 -18.42 -1.67 -26.55
N PRO A 118 -18.65 -0.33 -26.59
CA PRO A 118 -18.26 0.55 -25.52
C PRO A 118 -18.89 0.13 -24.19
N VAL A 119 -18.07 -0.06 -23.16
CA VAL A 119 -18.53 -0.37 -21.80
C VAL A 119 -18.88 0.92 -21.08
N THR A 120 -20.15 1.11 -20.75
CA THR A 120 -20.64 2.33 -20.07
C THR A 120 -20.67 2.18 -18.55
N ASP A 121 -20.64 0.95 -18.04
CA ASP A 121 -20.71 0.67 -16.61
C ASP A 121 -19.30 0.60 -15.99
N ASN A 122 -19.07 1.40 -14.95
CA ASN A 122 -17.81 1.49 -14.22
C ASN A 122 -17.52 0.26 -13.34
N LEU A 123 -18.48 -0.64 -13.13
CA LEU A 123 -18.37 -1.78 -12.22
C LEU A 123 -17.12 -2.62 -12.49
N PHE A 124 -16.85 -2.96 -13.76
CA PHE A 124 -15.71 -3.81 -14.12
C PHE A 124 -14.37 -3.15 -13.78
N PHE A 125 -14.20 -1.89 -14.16
CA PHE A 125 -12.98 -1.13 -13.85
C PHE A 125 -12.78 -1.01 -12.33
N ASN A 126 -13.82 -0.64 -11.59
CA ASN A 126 -13.73 -0.50 -10.14
C ASN A 126 -13.42 -1.84 -9.46
N LEU A 127 -13.97 -2.95 -9.95
CA LEU A 127 -13.77 -4.28 -9.37
C LEU A 127 -12.32 -4.73 -9.59
N LEU A 128 -11.78 -4.44 -10.78
CA LEU A 128 -10.36 -4.66 -11.09
C LEU A 128 -9.45 -3.83 -10.17
N MET A 129 -9.73 -2.53 -10.03
CA MET A 129 -8.94 -1.64 -9.16
C MET A 129 -9.03 -2.04 -7.69
N ALA A 130 -10.22 -2.39 -7.19
CA ALA A 130 -10.41 -2.87 -5.83
C ALA A 130 -9.64 -4.16 -5.57
N SER A 131 -9.67 -5.12 -6.52
CA SER A 131 -8.94 -6.38 -6.42
C SER A 131 -7.42 -6.17 -6.46
N LEU A 132 -6.95 -5.27 -7.33
CA LEU A 132 -5.55 -4.88 -7.43
C LEU A 132 -5.08 -4.23 -6.13
N PHE A 133 -5.80 -3.24 -5.62
CA PHE A 133 -5.42 -2.56 -4.37
C PHE A 133 -5.55 -3.48 -3.16
N TRP A 134 -6.51 -4.39 -3.12
CA TRP A 134 -6.57 -5.43 -2.09
C TRP A 134 -5.28 -6.27 -2.08
N THR A 135 -4.89 -6.81 -3.24
CA THR A 135 -3.71 -7.68 -3.34
C THR A 135 -2.42 -6.95 -3.02
N LEU A 136 -2.23 -5.72 -3.52
CA LEU A 136 -1.06 -4.89 -3.21
C LEU A 136 -0.98 -4.58 -1.72
N SER A 137 -2.08 -4.10 -1.14
CA SER A 137 -2.16 -3.70 0.28
C SER A 137 -1.93 -4.89 1.21
N PHE A 138 -2.58 -6.01 0.89
CA PHE A 138 -2.41 -7.27 1.61
C PHE A 138 -0.97 -7.76 1.55
N TYR A 139 -0.39 -7.81 0.35
CA TYR A 139 0.98 -8.24 0.15
C TYR A 139 1.97 -7.34 0.90
N ALA A 140 1.74 -6.02 0.89
CA ALA A 140 2.57 -5.07 1.61
C ALA A 140 2.56 -5.30 3.12
N GLY A 141 1.37 -5.44 3.72
CA GLY A 141 1.22 -5.74 5.15
C GLY A 141 1.82 -7.10 5.54
N TYR A 142 1.59 -8.12 4.71
CA TYR A 142 2.13 -9.46 4.92
C TYR A 142 3.65 -9.48 4.83
N SER A 143 4.22 -8.81 3.82
CA SER A 143 5.67 -8.74 3.62
C SER A 143 6.35 -7.99 4.76
N LEU A 144 5.78 -6.87 5.21
CA LEU A 144 6.34 -6.06 6.29
C LEU A 144 6.54 -6.89 7.57
N THR A 145 5.48 -7.55 8.02
CA THR A 145 5.46 -8.24 9.32
C THR A 145 6.14 -9.61 9.29
N ARG A 146 6.07 -10.32 8.15
CA ARG A 146 6.63 -11.67 8.05
C ARG A 146 8.07 -11.72 7.58
N HIS A 147 8.47 -10.85 6.66
CA HIS A 147 9.82 -10.83 6.10
C HIS A 147 10.67 -9.66 6.63
N GLY A 148 10.07 -8.64 7.24
CA GLY A 148 10.78 -7.45 7.70
C GLY A 148 11.47 -6.70 6.55
N ASN A 149 11.00 -6.86 5.31
CA ASN A 149 11.63 -6.26 4.14
C ASN A 149 10.79 -5.05 3.65
N PRO A 150 11.31 -3.80 3.78
CA PRO A 150 10.59 -2.61 3.34
C PRO A 150 10.35 -2.60 1.84
N TRP A 151 11.35 -3.01 1.05
CA TRP A 151 11.31 -2.93 -0.41
C TRP A 151 10.19 -3.77 -1.01
N ARG A 152 9.99 -4.98 -0.48
CA ARG A 152 8.89 -5.85 -0.91
C ARG A 152 7.52 -5.26 -0.59
N ALA A 153 7.40 -4.44 0.46
CA ALA A 153 6.13 -3.80 0.80
C ALA A 153 5.85 -2.55 -0.04
N ILE A 154 6.88 -1.75 -0.30
CA ILE A 154 6.73 -0.43 -0.93
C ILE A 154 6.75 -0.51 -2.46
N ILE A 155 7.66 -1.30 -3.06
CA ILE A 155 7.89 -1.27 -4.52
C ILE A 155 6.60 -1.53 -5.31
N PRO A 156 5.77 -2.55 -5.00
CA PRO A 156 4.54 -2.78 -5.76
C PRO A 156 3.56 -1.61 -5.67
N ALA A 157 3.41 -1.01 -4.49
CA ALA A 157 2.56 0.16 -4.29
C ALA A 157 3.11 1.40 -5.01
N GLY A 158 4.43 1.62 -4.95
CA GLY A 158 5.08 2.73 -5.65
C GLY A 158 4.96 2.62 -7.17
N PHE A 159 5.09 1.41 -7.71
CA PHE A 159 4.88 1.16 -9.13
C PHE A 159 3.44 1.49 -9.56
N SER A 160 2.45 1.05 -8.77
CA SER A 160 1.04 1.40 -9.04
C SER A 160 0.82 2.92 -9.03
N MET A 161 1.51 3.64 -8.13
CA MET A 161 1.40 5.08 -8.02
C MET A 161 2.00 5.82 -9.23
N ILE A 162 3.15 5.36 -9.72
CA ILE A 162 3.79 5.90 -10.93
C ILE A 162 2.88 5.69 -12.15
N ILE A 163 2.28 4.50 -12.27
CA ILE A 163 1.32 4.22 -13.35
C ILE A 163 0.14 5.19 -13.28
N ILE A 164 -0.49 5.33 -12.10
CA ILE A 164 -1.62 6.25 -11.94
C ILE A 164 -1.21 7.67 -12.36
N GLN A 165 -0.02 8.13 -11.95
CA GLN A 165 0.48 9.44 -12.32
C GLN A 165 0.77 9.59 -13.82
N ALA A 166 1.27 8.56 -14.49
CA ALA A 166 1.65 8.59 -15.89
C ALA A 166 0.43 8.68 -16.83
N TYR A 167 -0.70 8.10 -16.43
CA TYR A 167 -1.93 8.06 -17.23
C TYR A 167 -2.94 9.17 -16.89
N ASP A 168 -2.65 9.98 -15.87
CA ASP A 168 -3.57 11.03 -15.41
C ASP A 168 -3.09 12.40 -15.91
N PRO A 169 -3.95 13.20 -16.61
CA PRO A 169 -3.55 14.49 -17.15
C PRO A 169 -2.93 15.40 -16.08
N PHE A 170 -1.80 16.03 -16.43
CA PHE A 170 -0.94 16.71 -15.47
C PHE A 170 -1.64 17.90 -14.81
N LEU A 171 -2.07 17.74 -13.55
CA LEU A 171 -2.52 18.84 -12.69
C LEU A 171 -1.44 19.15 -11.64
N PRO A 172 -0.95 20.42 -11.55
CA PRO A 172 0.20 20.80 -10.71
C PRO A 172 0.07 20.45 -9.22
N GLY A 173 -1.15 20.32 -8.69
CA GLY A 173 -1.40 19.94 -7.29
C GLY A 173 -1.14 18.46 -6.98
N TRP A 174 -0.98 17.60 -7.98
CA TRP A 174 -0.99 16.15 -7.80
C TRP A 174 0.39 15.53 -7.55
N THR A 175 1.47 16.29 -7.80
CA THR A 175 2.86 15.92 -7.48
C THR A 175 3.07 15.70 -5.97
N TRP A 176 2.25 16.35 -5.13
CA TRP A 176 2.31 16.22 -3.67
C TRP A 176 2.00 14.80 -3.18
N PHE A 177 1.13 14.06 -3.86
CA PHE A 177 0.86 12.67 -3.49
C PHE A 177 2.11 11.80 -3.65
N LEU A 178 2.80 11.92 -4.79
CA LEU A 178 4.01 11.16 -5.05
C LEU A 178 5.12 11.52 -4.06
N ALA A 179 5.29 12.81 -3.78
CA ALA A 179 6.24 13.27 -2.76
C ALA A 179 5.91 12.71 -1.37
N GLY A 180 4.63 12.77 -0.97
CA GLY A 180 4.16 12.20 0.30
C GLY A 180 4.38 10.68 0.38
N PHE A 181 4.16 9.96 -0.72
CA PHE A 181 4.44 8.53 -0.78
C PHE A 181 5.94 8.23 -0.66
N ILE A 182 6.80 8.92 -1.41
CA ILE A 182 8.26 8.76 -1.35
C ILE A 182 8.77 9.07 0.06
N PHE A 183 8.27 10.14 0.67
CA PHE A 183 8.58 10.52 2.06
C PHE A 183 8.26 9.37 3.03
N LEU A 184 7.04 8.83 2.98
CA LEU A 184 6.63 7.71 3.86
C LEU A 184 7.40 6.42 3.57
N ALA A 185 7.69 6.15 2.30
CA ALA A 185 8.49 5.01 1.87
C ALA A 185 9.91 5.05 2.45
N LEU A 186 10.58 6.20 2.33
CA LEU A 186 11.92 6.40 2.87
C LEU A 186 11.93 6.29 4.40
N LEU A 187 10.93 6.87 5.08
CA LEU A 187 10.76 6.71 6.53
C LEU A 187 10.60 5.24 6.93
N LEU A 188 9.79 4.48 6.19
CA LEU A 188 9.56 3.08 6.46
C LEU A 188 10.83 2.24 6.26
N VAL A 189 11.59 2.53 5.19
CA VAL A 189 12.90 1.89 4.94
C VAL A 189 13.86 2.19 6.09
N ALA A 190 14.01 3.46 6.48
CA ALA A 190 14.87 3.87 7.57
C ALA A 190 14.47 3.20 8.90
N ARG A 191 13.18 3.16 9.22
CA ARG A 191 12.66 2.54 10.44
C ARG A 191 12.97 1.04 10.49
N LEU A 192 12.71 0.31 9.41
CA LEU A 192 12.97 -1.13 9.36
C LEU A 192 14.47 -1.45 9.37
N HIS A 193 15.29 -0.63 8.73
CA HIS A 193 16.74 -0.77 8.80
C HIS A 193 17.22 -0.61 10.24
N PHE A 194 16.71 0.41 10.94
CA PHE A 194 17.02 0.65 12.34
C PHE A 194 16.57 -0.52 13.25
N VAL A 195 15.35 -1.02 13.09
CA VAL A 195 14.82 -2.17 13.84
C VAL A 195 15.70 -3.42 13.65
N LYS A 196 16.19 -3.66 12.43
CA LYS A 196 17.16 -4.74 12.15
C LYS A 196 18.48 -4.53 12.88
N LEU A 197 18.99 -3.31 12.88
CA LEU A 197 20.24 -2.96 13.55
C LEU A 197 20.14 -3.12 15.07
N GLN A 198 19.05 -2.64 15.68
CA GLN A 198 18.76 -2.85 17.09
C GLN A 198 18.73 -4.33 17.47
N TYR A 199 18.13 -5.16 16.62
CA TYR A 199 18.11 -6.60 16.86
C TYR A 199 19.51 -7.23 16.81
N ARG A 200 20.36 -6.79 15.87
CA ARG A 200 21.76 -7.24 15.79
C ARG A 200 22.54 -6.84 17.04
N TRP A 201 22.37 -5.61 17.52
CA TRP A 201 23.06 -5.12 18.72
C TRP A 201 22.59 -5.84 20.00
N LYS A 202 21.29 -6.10 20.13
CA LYS A 202 20.75 -6.91 21.23
C LYS A 202 21.34 -8.32 21.23
N ASN A 203 21.48 -8.94 20.06
CA ASN A 203 22.10 -10.27 19.94
C ASN A 203 23.61 -10.26 20.23
N ASN A 204 24.28 -9.12 20.01
CA ASN A 204 25.71 -8.93 20.30
C ASN A 204 25.98 -8.44 21.74
N GLY A 205 24.98 -8.45 22.62
CA GLY A 205 25.14 -8.12 24.04
C GLY A 205 25.31 -6.62 24.35
N THR A 206 25.06 -5.73 23.39
CA THR A 206 25.15 -4.28 23.61
C THR A 206 23.87 -3.78 24.29
N TYR A 207 23.98 -3.08 25.42
CA TYR A 207 22.82 -2.53 26.14
C TYR A 207 22.23 -1.36 25.35
N LEU A 208 20.95 -1.47 24.94
CA LEU A 208 20.21 -0.36 24.35
C LEU A 208 19.34 0.32 25.41
N PRO A 209 19.43 1.66 25.57
CA PRO A 209 18.51 2.40 26.42
C PRO A 209 17.03 2.21 26.03
N PRO A 210 16.08 2.22 26.99
CA PRO A 210 14.66 1.97 26.72
C PRO A 210 13.98 2.95 25.74
N TYR A 211 14.51 4.18 25.61
CA TYR A 211 13.88 5.27 24.84
C TYR A 211 14.28 5.34 23.37
N VAL A 212 15.26 4.53 22.95
CA VAL A 212 15.85 4.55 21.60
C VAL A 212 14.81 4.31 20.49
N GLY A 213 13.72 3.61 20.81
CA GLY A 213 12.63 3.34 19.87
C GLY A 213 11.89 4.60 19.40
N LEU A 214 11.72 5.62 20.25
CA LEU A 214 11.03 6.87 19.88
C LEU A 214 12.02 7.91 19.32
N ASP A 215 13.24 7.96 19.84
CA ASP A 215 14.29 8.86 19.33
C ASP A 215 14.68 8.52 17.89
N SER A 216 14.67 7.24 17.52
CA SER A 216 14.88 6.82 16.13
C SER A 216 13.76 7.23 15.17
N LEU A 217 12.53 7.41 15.65
CA LEU A 217 11.46 7.97 14.83
C LEU A 217 11.73 9.45 14.54
N ARG A 218 12.16 10.21 15.56
CA ARG A 218 12.53 11.63 15.42
C ARG A 218 13.70 11.80 14.48
N LEU A 219 14.76 11.00 14.65
CA LEU A 219 15.93 11.02 13.77
C LEU A 219 15.56 10.62 12.33
N GLY A 220 14.76 9.56 12.15
CA GLY A 220 14.25 9.14 10.85
C GLY A 220 13.40 10.23 10.18
N LEU A 221 12.53 10.88 10.94
CA LEU A 221 11.75 12.06 10.52
C LEU A 221 12.66 13.17 10.02
N ILE A 222 13.64 13.59 10.82
CA ILE A 222 14.58 14.65 10.44
C ILE A 222 15.34 14.27 9.17
N THR A 223 15.90 13.07 9.09
CA THR A 223 16.66 12.61 7.92
C THR A 223 15.77 12.57 6.67
N THR A 224 14.52 12.14 6.79
CA THR A 224 13.64 12.00 5.63
C THR A 224 13.08 13.34 5.19
N VAL A 225 12.80 14.25 6.12
CA VAL A 225 12.49 15.66 5.80
C VAL A 225 13.64 16.28 5.03
N ILE A 226 14.88 16.10 5.50
CA ILE A 226 16.08 16.57 4.81
C ILE A 226 16.16 15.98 3.39
N LEU A 227 16.05 14.65 3.24
CA LEU A 227 16.11 13.99 1.94
C LEU A 227 15.02 14.47 0.98
N VAL A 228 13.79 14.72 1.46
CA VAL A 228 12.69 15.21 0.62
C VAL A 228 12.88 16.67 0.24
N LEU A 229 13.36 17.52 1.15
CA LEU A 229 13.74 18.89 0.81
C LEU A 229 14.84 18.92 -0.25
N PHE A 230 15.88 18.09 -0.09
CA PHE A 230 16.94 17.96 -1.10
C PHE A 230 16.40 17.46 -2.44
N ALA A 231 15.58 16.40 -2.44
CA ALA A 231 14.95 15.90 -3.66
C ALA A 231 14.08 16.94 -4.37
N TRP A 232 13.45 17.85 -3.63
CA TRP A 232 12.63 18.94 -4.18
C TRP A 232 13.47 20.11 -4.73
N THR A 233 14.66 20.35 -4.19
CA THR A 233 15.56 21.40 -4.73
C THR A 233 16.17 21.02 -6.08
N VAL A 234 16.27 19.72 -6.41
CA VAL A 234 16.90 19.26 -7.66
C VAL A 234 16.11 19.67 -8.93
N PRO A 235 14.79 19.49 -9.03
CA PRO A 235 14.01 19.97 -10.18
C PRO A 235 14.01 21.50 -10.32
N ALA A 236 13.96 22.22 -9.20
CA ALA A 236 13.96 23.69 -9.19
C ALA A 236 15.28 24.27 -9.72
N VAL A 237 16.41 23.65 -9.38
CA VAL A 237 17.73 24.02 -9.90
C VAL A 237 17.88 23.60 -11.37
N ALA A 238 17.34 22.44 -11.77
CA ALA A 238 17.35 21.98 -13.16
C ALA A 238 16.57 22.92 -14.10
N SER A 239 15.44 23.47 -13.66
CA SER A 239 14.68 24.50 -14.40
C SER A 239 15.34 25.88 -14.39
N ALA A 240 16.32 26.11 -13.51
CA ALA A 240 17.02 27.39 -13.36
C ALA A 240 18.37 27.43 -14.13
N VAL A 241 18.73 26.35 -14.84
CA VAL A 241 19.94 26.28 -15.68
C VAL A 241 19.52 26.17 -17.15
N PRO A 242 19.43 27.29 -17.90
CA PRO A 242 19.02 27.31 -19.31
C PRO A 242 20.08 26.74 -20.29
N GLN A 243 21.15 26.12 -19.81
CA GLN A 243 22.35 25.81 -20.62
C GLN A 243 22.50 24.35 -21.04
N ALA A 244 21.52 23.49 -20.74
CA ALA A 244 21.55 22.08 -21.16
C ALA A 244 20.62 21.75 -22.36
N GLU A 245 20.00 22.77 -22.98
CA GLU A 245 19.11 22.59 -24.14
C GLU A 245 19.80 22.93 -25.49
N GLN A 246 21.07 23.30 -25.50
CA GLN A 246 21.81 23.68 -26.72
C GLN A 246 22.84 22.63 -27.21
N VAL A 247 22.88 21.41 -26.64
CA VAL A 247 23.88 20.38 -27.02
C VAL A 247 23.26 18.99 -27.32
N TRP A 248 21.95 18.92 -27.55
CA TRP A 248 21.29 17.73 -28.14
C TRP A 248 20.33 18.17 -29.24
#